data_AF-A0A8T5NDA8-F1
#
_entry.id   AF-A0A8T5NDA8-F1
#
_cell.length_a   1.000
_cell.length_b   1.000
_cell.length_c   1.000
_cell.angle_alpha   90.00
_cell.angle_beta   90.00
_cell.angle_gamma   90.00
#
_symmetry.space_group_name_H-M   'P 1'
#
loop_
_entity.id
_entity.type
_entity.pdbx_description
1 polymer ?
#
loop_
_entity_poly.entity_id
_entity_poly.type
_entity_poly.pdbx_seq_one_letter_code
_entity_poly.pdbx_strand_id
1 'polypeptide(L)'
;MDALSYILIGILQGILEWLPVSSKGVEALIMVKFFNKTLSEALVLALWMHTGTLLAALVYYRIEILEILKNLKNYIKNPAKDSIYLGIAQGFTAIPGLSRSGTTISTLMFRGYSAREALRVSFLVSIPAVFGVEVLLGLLKTSTFDILMIPGIIASFIFGLLTINSLVKLAEKINFGYFCSGFGFIIILFVIISSLYNI
;
A
#
# COMPACT_ATOMS: atom_id res chain seq x y z
N MET A 1 12.69 -18.00 -7.02
CA MET A 1 13.02 -17.60 -5.63
C MET A 1 12.57 -18.73 -4.73
N ASP A 2 13.22 -18.94 -3.61
CA ASP A 2 12.82 -19.96 -2.64
C ASP A 2 11.70 -19.44 -1.71
N ALA A 3 11.11 -20.33 -0.90
CA ALA A 3 10.02 -19.98 0.00
C ALA A 3 10.42 -18.91 1.03
N LEU A 4 11.66 -18.94 1.53
CA LEU A 4 12.15 -17.94 2.49
C LEU A 4 12.18 -16.54 1.87
N SER A 5 12.67 -16.42 0.63
CA SER A 5 12.65 -15.14 -0.09
C SER A 5 11.23 -14.60 -0.25
N TYR A 6 10.25 -15.46 -0.59
CA TYR A 6 8.85 -15.04 -0.67
C TYR A 6 8.29 -14.59 0.67
N ILE A 7 8.64 -15.26 1.77
CA ILE A 7 8.26 -14.81 3.13
C ILE A 7 8.82 -13.42 3.42
N LEU A 8 10.09 -13.17 3.12
CA LEU A 8 10.72 -11.88 3.37
C LEU A 8 10.06 -10.75 2.58
N ILE A 9 9.81 -10.96 1.27
CA ILE A 9 9.08 -9.98 0.46
C ILE A 9 7.64 -9.82 0.96
N GLY A 10 6.98 -10.90 1.37
CA GLY A 10 5.64 -10.85 1.96
C GLY A 10 5.59 -9.99 3.23
N ILE A 11 6.55 -10.16 4.15
CA ILE A 11 6.66 -9.31 5.35
C ILE A 11 6.83 -7.84 4.96
N LEU A 12 7.72 -7.56 4.01
CA LEU A 12 7.96 -6.20 3.52
C LEU A 12 6.69 -5.59 2.92
N GLN A 13 5.98 -6.32 2.06
CA GLN A 13 4.70 -5.90 1.49
C GLN A 13 3.66 -5.62 2.57
N GLY A 14 3.54 -6.52 3.56
CA GLY A 14 2.64 -6.36 4.70
C GLY A 14 2.88 -5.07 5.50
N ILE A 15 4.12 -4.59 5.56
CA ILE A 15 4.50 -3.36 6.28
C ILE A 15 4.39 -2.13 5.37
N LEU A 16 5.00 -2.19 4.18
CA LEU A 16 5.20 -1.04 3.31
C LEU A 16 3.92 -0.59 2.62
N GLU A 17 2.94 -1.47 2.42
CA GLU A 17 1.68 -1.10 1.75
C GLU A 17 0.87 -0.03 2.49
N TRP A 18 0.94 -0.04 3.82
CA TRP A 18 0.15 0.86 4.66
C TRP A 18 0.92 2.12 5.05
N LEU A 19 2.25 2.05 5.06
CA LEU A 19 3.10 3.21 5.29
C LEU A 19 3.02 4.18 4.10
N PRO A 20 3.23 5.49 4.30
CA PRO A 20 3.23 6.50 3.24
C PRO A 20 4.52 6.45 2.39
N VAL A 21 4.88 5.25 1.93
CA VAL A 21 6.04 4.93 1.09
C VAL A 21 5.57 4.09 -0.12
N SER A 22 6.37 4.01 -1.18
CA SER A 22 6.02 3.21 -2.37
C SER A 22 6.43 1.76 -2.18
N SER A 23 5.51 0.91 -1.70
CA SER A 23 5.71 -0.55 -1.52
C SER A 23 6.27 -1.20 -2.79
N LYS A 24 5.56 -1.01 -3.91
CA LYS A 24 5.95 -1.52 -5.24
C LYS A 24 7.36 -1.12 -5.66
N GLY A 25 7.77 0.13 -5.37
CA GLY A 25 9.10 0.61 -5.71
C GLY A 25 10.19 -0.10 -4.91
N VAL A 26 10.01 -0.18 -3.59
CA VAL A 26 10.98 -0.83 -2.69
C VAL A 26 11.10 -2.31 -2.98
N GLU A 27 9.98 -3.01 -3.16
CA GLU A 27 9.97 -4.44 -3.46
C GLU A 27 10.59 -4.76 -4.82
N ALA A 28 10.27 -3.96 -5.84
CA ALA A 28 10.88 -4.14 -7.17
C ALA A 28 12.40 -3.95 -7.11
N LEU A 29 12.88 -2.92 -6.40
CA LEU A 29 14.31 -2.69 -6.21
C LEU A 29 15.00 -3.85 -5.48
N ILE A 30 14.38 -4.35 -4.41
CA ILE A 30 14.93 -5.48 -3.65
C ILE A 30 15.00 -6.75 -4.52
N MET A 31 13.94 -7.05 -5.25
CA MET A 31 13.89 -8.21 -6.16
C MET A 31 14.88 -8.12 -7.31
N VAL A 32 15.03 -6.94 -7.92
CA VAL A 32 16.00 -6.73 -9.00
C VAL A 32 17.43 -6.84 -8.47
N LYS A 33 17.76 -6.17 -7.37
CA LYS A 33 19.14 -6.05 -6.86
C LYS A 33 19.63 -7.30 -6.13
N PHE A 34 18.76 -7.98 -5.38
CA PHE A 34 19.16 -9.10 -4.50
C PHE A 34 18.69 -10.47 -4.97
N PHE A 35 17.68 -10.53 -5.85
CA PHE A 35 17.11 -11.80 -6.30
C PHE A 35 17.22 -12.02 -7.82
N ASN A 36 18.01 -11.18 -8.52
CA ASN A 36 18.27 -11.23 -9.97
C ASN A 36 17.00 -11.32 -10.81
N LYS A 37 15.92 -10.66 -10.36
CA LYS A 37 14.66 -10.60 -11.10
C LYS A 37 14.68 -9.46 -12.10
N THR A 38 14.04 -9.65 -13.24
CA THR A 38 13.70 -8.53 -14.13
C THR A 38 12.66 -7.63 -13.46
N LEU A 39 12.59 -6.36 -13.87
CA LEU A 39 11.56 -5.44 -13.36
C LEU A 39 10.14 -5.98 -13.58
N SER A 40 9.89 -6.59 -14.74
CA SER A 40 8.60 -7.22 -15.05
C SER A 40 8.26 -8.37 -14.11
N GLU A 41 9.20 -9.27 -13.83
CA GLU A 41 8.97 -10.36 -12.87
C GLU A 41 8.74 -9.82 -11.47
N ALA A 42 9.56 -8.86 -11.03
CA ALA A 42 9.44 -8.27 -9.70
C ALA A 42 8.08 -7.60 -9.49
N LEU A 43 7.54 -6.91 -10.50
CA LEU A 43 6.20 -6.31 -10.44
C LEU A 43 5.10 -7.38 -10.36
N VAL A 44 5.20 -8.48 -11.11
CA VAL A 44 4.25 -9.60 -11.04
C VAL A 44 4.30 -10.28 -9.67
N LEU A 45 5.49 -10.47 -9.11
CA LEU A 45 5.65 -11.04 -7.77
C LEU A 45 5.08 -10.14 -6.67
N ALA A 46 5.34 -8.83 -6.74
CA ALA A 46 4.78 -7.85 -5.80
C ALA A 46 3.24 -7.89 -5.80
N LEU A 47 2.62 -8.05 -6.97
CA LEU A 47 1.16 -8.17 -7.08
C LEU A 47 0.60 -9.39 -6.33
N TRP A 48 1.27 -10.55 -6.39
CA TRP A 48 0.85 -11.71 -5.60
C TRP A 48 0.97 -11.45 -4.10
N MET A 49 2.04 -10.79 -3.66
CA MET A 49 2.19 -10.42 -2.25
C MET A 49 1.10 -9.42 -1.83
N HIS A 50 0.67 -8.54 -2.73
CA HIS A 50 -0.39 -7.55 -2.50
C HIS A 50 -1.74 -8.19 -2.17
N THR A 51 -2.02 -9.39 -2.68
CA THR A 51 -3.21 -10.17 -2.33
C THR A 51 -3.30 -10.45 -0.83
N GLY A 52 -2.15 -10.68 -0.17
CA GLY A 52 -2.09 -10.81 1.29
C GLY A 52 -2.56 -9.55 2.01
N THR A 53 -2.08 -8.38 1.59
CA THR A 53 -2.52 -7.09 2.15
C THR A 53 -3.96 -6.73 1.80
N LEU A 54 -4.46 -7.11 0.62
CA LEU A 54 -5.88 -6.94 0.28
C LEU A 54 -6.75 -7.74 1.26
N LEU A 55 -6.41 -9.01 1.49
CA LEU A 55 -7.09 -9.85 2.47
C LEU A 55 -7.00 -9.25 3.88
N ALA A 56 -5.86 -8.66 4.25
CA ALA A 56 -5.70 -8.01 5.53
C ALA A 56 -6.66 -6.83 5.71
N ALA A 57 -6.80 -5.96 4.70
CA ALA A 57 -7.76 -4.86 4.75
C ALA A 57 -9.22 -5.35 4.75
N LEU A 58 -9.55 -6.36 3.95
CA LEU A 58 -10.89 -6.97 3.94
C LEU A 58 -11.27 -7.51 5.32
N VAL A 59 -10.36 -8.22 5.98
CA VAL A 59 -10.59 -8.80 7.31
C VAL A 59 -10.63 -7.72 8.40
N TYR A 60 -9.68 -6.77 8.36
CA TYR A 60 -9.58 -5.72 9.36
C TYR A 60 -10.82 -4.81 9.34
N TYR A 61 -11.22 -4.36 8.14
CA TYR A 61 -12.32 -3.40 7.93
C TYR A 61 -13.67 -4.06 7.59
N ARG A 62 -13.84 -5.36 7.83
CA ARG A 62 -15.03 -6.12 7.43
C ARG A 62 -16.36 -5.49 7.88
N ILE A 63 -16.38 -4.88 9.07
CA ILE A 63 -17.58 -4.24 9.62
C ILE A 63 -17.81 -2.90 8.91
N GLU A 64 -16.78 -2.07 8.81
CA GLU A 64 -16.83 -0.78 8.13
C GLU A 64 -17.23 -0.93 6.66
N ILE A 65 -16.75 -1.96 5.96
CA ILE A 65 -17.14 -2.25 4.58
C ILE A 65 -18.65 -2.50 4.49
N LEU A 66 -19.20 -3.35 5.37
CA LEU A 66 -20.64 -3.64 5.39
C LEU A 66 -21.48 -2.41 5.75
N GLU A 67 -20.96 -1.54 6.62
CA GLU A 67 -21.63 -0.28 6.98
C GLU A 67 -21.57 0.75 5.85
N ILE A 68 -20.44 0.86 5.14
CA ILE A 68 -20.27 1.74 3.97
C ILE A 68 -21.24 1.37 2.86
N LEU A 69 -21.42 0.08 2.60
CA LEU A 69 -22.40 -0.42 1.61
C LEU A 69 -23.84 -0.02 1.95
N LYS A 70 -24.14 0.23 3.23
CA LYS A 70 -25.45 0.70 3.69
C LYS A 70 -25.54 2.23 3.73
N ASN A 71 -24.50 2.91 4.22
CA ASN A 71 -24.50 4.36 4.40
C ASN A 71 -23.08 4.98 4.36
N LEU A 72 -22.65 5.37 3.17
CA LEU A 72 -21.34 5.98 2.90
C LEU A 72 -21.07 7.27 3.71
N LYS A 73 -22.11 8.04 4.04
CA LYS A 73 -21.96 9.37 4.68
C LYS A 73 -21.37 9.30 6.08
N ASN A 74 -21.42 8.14 6.74
CA ASN A 74 -20.84 7.95 8.07
C ASN A 74 -19.31 7.90 8.07
N TYR A 75 -18.68 7.66 6.92
CA TYR A 75 -17.24 7.44 6.79
C TYR A 75 -16.53 8.52 5.99
N ILE A 76 -17.26 9.23 5.12
CA ILE A 76 -16.72 10.28 4.26
C ILE A 76 -17.53 11.57 4.54
N LYS A 77 -16.84 12.62 4.99
CA LYS A 77 -17.40 13.94 5.34
C LYS A 77 -18.16 14.57 4.17
N ASN A 78 -17.58 14.56 2.96
CA ASN A 78 -18.24 15.05 1.76
C ASN A 78 -18.07 14.06 0.61
N PRO A 79 -18.94 13.03 0.51
CA PRO A 79 -18.76 11.94 -0.46
C PRO A 79 -18.60 12.41 -1.91
N ALA A 80 -19.35 13.44 -2.33
CA ALA A 80 -19.29 13.93 -3.70
C ALA A 80 -17.92 14.57 -4.02
N LYS A 81 -17.45 15.50 -3.18
CA LYS A 81 -16.17 16.17 -3.41
C LYS A 81 -15.00 15.22 -3.15
N ASP A 82 -15.03 14.51 -2.04
CA ASP A 82 -13.90 13.72 -1.58
C ASP A 82 -13.64 12.52 -2.52
N SER A 83 -14.69 11.97 -3.16
CA SER A 83 -14.52 10.95 -4.22
C SER A 83 -13.78 11.49 -5.45
N ILE A 84 -14.06 12.73 -5.87
CA ILE A 84 -13.37 13.37 -7.00
C ILE A 84 -11.89 13.61 -6.65
N TYR A 85 -11.61 14.19 -5.47
CA TYR A 85 -10.25 14.43 -5.03
C TYR A 85 -9.45 13.13 -4.89
N LEU A 86 -10.05 12.09 -4.32
CA LEU A 86 -9.42 10.78 -4.19
C LEU A 86 -9.19 10.12 -5.55
N GLY A 87 -10.14 10.19 -6.49
CA GLY A 87 -9.97 9.66 -7.84
C GLY A 87 -8.81 10.33 -8.58
N ILE A 88 -8.72 11.66 -8.53
CA ILE A 88 -7.60 12.42 -9.11
C ILE A 88 -6.28 12.03 -8.42
N ALA A 89 -6.26 12.02 -7.08
CA ALA A 89 -5.10 11.63 -6.29
C ALA A 89 -4.62 10.22 -6.67
N GLN A 90 -5.52 9.24 -6.78
CA GLN A 90 -5.21 7.87 -7.20
C GLN A 90 -4.70 7.80 -8.64
N GLY A 91 -5.20 8.64 -9.54
CA GLY A 91 -4.65 8.76 -10.90
C GLY A 91 -3.15 9.10 -10.90
N PHE A 92 -2.70 10.00 -10.03
CA PHE A 92 -1.27 10.31 -9.89
C PHE A 92 -0.45 9.14 -9.36
N THR A 93 -1.05 8.22 -8.60
CA THR A 93 -0.32 7.06 -8.03
C THR A 93 0.11 6.05 -9.10
N ALA A 94 -0.33 6.20 -10.34
CA ALA A 94 0.20 5.47 -11.48
C ALA A 94 1.67 5.82 -11.78
N ILE A 95 2.16 6.98 -11.34
CA ILE A 95 3.55 7.39 -11.49
C ILE A 95 4.42 6.48 -10.59
N PRO A 96 5.39 5.73 -11.16
CA PRO A 96 6.28 4.87 -10.38
C PRO A 96 6.99 5.64 -9.26
N GLY A 97 7.01 5.08 -8.05
CA GLY A 97 7.63 5.69 -6.89
C GLY A 97 6.72 6.61 -6.07
N LEU A 98 5.56 7.04 -6.59
CA LEU A 98 4.56 7.68 -5.73
C LEU A 98 3.86 6.65 -4.84
N SER A 99 3.72 7.00 -3.56
CA SER A 99 2.99 6.17 -2.58
C SER A 99 1.49 6.40 -2.72
N ARG A 100 0.73 5.32 -2.93
CA ARG A 100 -0.73 5.40 -2.98
C ARG A 100 -1.30 5.88 -1.65
N SER A 101 -0.96 5.20 -0.57
CA SER A 101 -1.41 5.54 0.79
C SER A 101 -0.99 6.96 1.17
N GLY A 102 0.27 7.36 0.91
CA GLY A 102 0.76 8.70 1.20
C GLY A 102 -0.01 9.80 0.45
N THR A 103 -0.29 9.59 -0.84
CA THR A 103 -1.01 10.56 -1.69
C THR A 103 -2.46 10.72 -1.24
N THR A 104 -3.18 9.63 -0.99
CA THR A 104 -4.58 9.67 -0.56
C THR A 104 -4.74 10.16 0.89
N ILE A 105 -3.86 9.78 1.81
CA ILE A 105 -3.86 10.30 3.19
C ILE A 105 -3.62 11.81 3.18
N SER A 106 -2.61 12.28 2.45
CA SER A 106 -2.31 13.72 2.36
C SER A 106 -3.51 14.48 1.80
N THR A 107 -4.12 13.96 0.72
CA THR A 107 -5.34 14.54 0.13
C THR A 107 -6.47 14.65 1.15
N LEU A 108 -6.73 13.60 1.92
CA LEU A 108 -7.77 13.61 2.96
C LEU A 108 -7.45 14.58 4.10
N MET A 109 -6.19 14.66 4.53
CA MET A 109 -5.77 15.65 5.53
C MET A 109 -5.95 17.09 5.02
N PHE A 110 -5.61 17.37 3.76
CA PHE A 110 -5.93 18.66 3.11
C PHE A 110 -7.43 18.94 3.04
N ARG A 111 -8.27 17.91 2.94
CA ARG A 111 -9.73 18.00 2.98
C ARG A 111 -10.31 18.16 4.39
N GLY A 112 -9.45 18.21 5.42
CA GLY A 112 -9.85 18.45 6.82
C GLY A 112 -10.18 17.17 7.61
N TYR A 113 -9.72 16.01 7.16
CA TYR A 113 -9.76 14.79 7.95
C TYR A 113 -8.63 14.78 8.98
N SER A 114 -8.90 14.27 10.18
CA SER A 114 -7.81 13.96 11.11
C SER A 114 -6.93 12.86 10.52
N ALA A 115 -5.67 12.76 10.96
CA ALA A 115 -4.74 11.74 10.45
C ALA A 115 -5.30 10.32 10.58
N ARG A 116 -5.95 10.02 11.70
CA ARG A 116 -6.59 8.72 11.94
C ARG A 116 -7.72 8.44 10.96
N GLU A 117 -8.61 9.42 10.73
CA GLU A 117 -9.70 9.28 9.76
C GLU A 117 -9.15 9.14 8.34
N ALA A 118 -8.16 9.95 7.98
CA ALA A 118 -7.52 9.94 6.68
C ALA A 118 -6.87 8.57 6.36
N LEU A 119 -6.16 7.98 7.33
CA LEU A 119 -5.61 6.62 7.22
C LEU A 119 -6.71 5.59 6.98
N ARG A 120 -7.76 5.60 7.81
CA ARG A 120 -8.88 4.65 7.70
C ARG A 120 -9.56 4.73 6.34
N VAL A 121 -9.93 5.94 5.90
CA VAL A 121 -10.60 6.14 4.60
C VAL A 121 -9.66 5.78 3.44
N SER A 122 -8.38 6.15 3.52
CA SER A 122 -7.37 5.77 2.51
C SER A 122 -7.22 4.26 2.35
N PHE A 123 -7.21 3.51 3.45
CA PHE A 123 -7.08 2.06 3.43
C PHE A 123 -8.36 1.39 2.91
N LEU A 124 -9.53 1.89 3.28
CA LEU A 124 -10.81 1.43 2.74
C LEU A 124 -10.91 1.62 1.23
N VAL A 125 -10.57 2.81 0.73
CA VAL A 125 -10.64 3.15 -0.71
C VAL A 125 -9.64 2.34 -1.53
N SER A 126 -8.62 1.76 -0.91
CA SER A 126 -7.67 0.88 -1.60
C SER A 126 -8.23 -0.48 -1.94
N ILE A 127 -9.17 -1.01 -1.15
CA ILE A 127 -9.75 -2.33 -1.38
C ILE A 127 -10.30 -2.47 -2.80
N PRO A 128 -11.22 -1.60 -3.28
CA PRO A 128 -11.73 -1.71 -4.66
C PRO A 128 -10.67 -1.42 -5.72
N ALA A 129 -9.71 -0.54 -5.43
CA ALA A 129 -8.64 -0.20 -6.38
C ALA A 129 -7.67 -1.37 -6.60
N VAL A 130 -7.22 -2.00 -5.51
CA VAL A 130 -6.32 -3.16 -5.52
C VAL A 130 -7.03 -4.35 -6.15
N PHE A 131 -8.25 -4.64 -5.69
CA PHE A 131 -9.06 -5.73 -6.24
C PHE A 131 -9.27 -5.56 -7.76
N GLY A 132 -9.55 -4.34 -8.24
CA GLY A 132 -9.70 -4.07 -9.66
C GLY A 132 -8.44 -4.40 -10.48
N VAL A 133 -7.25 -4.08 -9.97
CA VAL A 133 -5.97 -4.41 -10.62
C VAL A 133 -5.73 -5.92 -10.63
N GLU A 134 -5.96 -6.61 -9.51
CA GLU A 134 -5.79 -8.06 -9.41
C GLU A 134 -6.73 -8.81 -10.37
N VAL A 135 -8.01 -8.42 -10.43
CA VAL A 135 -8.99 -8.99 -11.35
C VAL A 135 -8.57 -8.75 -12.79
N LEU A 136 -8.21 -7.51 -13.16
CA LEU A 136 -7.79 -7.18 -14.52
C LEU A 136 -6.59 -8.02 -14.96
N LEU A 137 -5.57 -8.13 -14.12
CA LEU A 137 -4.35 -8.88 -14.46
C LEU A 137 -4.59 -10.39 -14.50
N GLY A 138 -5.48 -10.90 -13.64
CA GLY A 138 -5.93 -12.30 -13.70
C GLY A 138 -6.64 -12.61 -15.02
N LEU A 139 -7.51 -11.70 -15.50
CA LEU A 139 -8.20 -11.85 -16.78
C LEU A 139 -7.24 -11.79 -17.99
N LEU A 140 -6.22 -10.95 -17.90
CA LEU A 140 -5.17 -10.87 -18.93
C LEU A 140 -4.20 -12.06 -18.91
N LYS A 141 -4.33 -12.98 -17.93
CA LYS A 141 -3.41 -14.11 -17.69
C LYS A 141 -1.93 -13.70 -17.64
N THR A 142 -1.65 -12.46 -17.27
CA THR A 142 -0.29 -11.92 -17.17
C THR A 142 0.42 -12.33 -15.88
N SER A 143 -0.30 -12.89 -14.92
CA SER A 143 0.22 -13.33 -13.63
C SER A 143 0.40 -14.85 -13.58
N THR A 144 1.65 -15.33 -13.58
CA THR A 144 1.98 -16.72 -13.29
C THR A 144 1.97 -16.95 -11.77
N PHE A 145 1.24 -17.96 -11.29
CA PHE A 145 1.22 -18.34 -9.87
C PHE A 145 2.16 -19.51 -9.61
N ASP A 146 2.99 -19.39 -8.57
CA ASP A 146 3.85 -20.46 -8.05
C ASP A 146 3.41 -20.78 -6.61
N ILE A 147 3.28 -22.07 -6.29
CA ILE A 147 2.85 -22.53 -4.97
C ILE A 147 3.80 -22.08 -3.86
N LEU A 148 5.08 -21.86 -4.20
CA LEU A 148 6.09 -21.32 -3.28
C LEU A 148 5.79 -19.88 -2.84
N MET A 149 4.89 -19.16 -3.51
CA MET A 149 4.47 -17.81 -3.13
C MET A 149 3.51 -17.81 -1.93
N ILE A 150 2.79 -18.90 -1.67
CA ILE A 150 1.75 -18.98 -0.62
C ILE A 150 2.27 -18.54 0.76
N PRO A 151 3.43 -19.01 1.26
CA PRO A 151 3.99 -18.54 2.52
C PRO A 151 4.23 -17.02 2.56
N GLY A 152 4.63 -16.42 1.43
CA GLY A 152 4.78 -14.96 1.28
C GLY A 152 3.46 -14.22 1.37
N ILE A 153 2.42 -14.73 0.70
CA ILE A 153 1.05 -14.16 0.77
C ILE A 153 0.52 -14.21 2.20
N ILE A 154 0.72 -15.32 2.92
CA ILE A 154 0.34 -15.47 4.33
C ILE A 154 1.11 -14.48 5.20
N ALA A 155 2.42 -14.34 5.00
CA ALA A 155 3.24 -13.38 5.73
C ALA A 155 2.76 -11.93 5.49
N SER A 156 2.48 -11.57 4.24
CA SER A 156 1.91 -10.28 3.84
C SER A 156 0.56 -10.01 4.52
N PHE A 157 -0.32 -11.01 4.58
CA PHE A 157 -1.58 -10.91 5.31
C PHE A 157 -1.38 -10.63 6.80
N ILE A 158 -0.55 -11.42 7.49
CA ILE A 158 -0.31 -11.28 8.93
C ILE A 158 0.30 -9.92 9.25
N PHE A 159 1.38 -9.55 8.56
CA PHE A 159 2.05 -8.26 8.78
C PHE A 159 1.20 -7.08 8.33
N GLY A 160 0.34 -7.27 7.33
CA GLY A 160 -0.68 -6.30 6.96
C GLY A 160 -1.64 -5.97 8.11
N LEU A 161 -2.20 -7.00 8.76
CA LEU A 161 -3.08 -6.80 9.92
C LEU A 161 -2.37 -6.08 11.07
N LEU A 162 -1.14 -6.51 11.38
CA LEU A 162 -0.33 -5.89 12.43
C LEU A 162 -0.03 -4.43 12.13
N THR A 163 0.30 -4.12 10.88
CA THR A 163 0.68 -2.77 10.45
C THR A 163 -0.52 -1.83 10.45
N ILE A 164 -1.67 -2.23 9.89
CA ILE A 164 -2.89 -1.41 9.92
C ILE A 164 -3.24 -1.04 11.36
N ASN A 165 -3.30 -2.04 12.25
CA ASN A 165 -3.63 -1.83 13.66
C ASN A 165 -2.64 -0.88 14.35
N SER A 166 -1.35 -1.06 14.11
CA SER A 166 -0.29 -0.26 14.74
C SER A 166 -0.28 1.17 14.22
N LEU A 167 -0.42 1.36 12.91
CA LEU A 167 -0.36 2.66 12.26
C LEU A 167 -1.57 3.53 12.60
N VAL A 168 -2.77 2.95 12.66
CA VAL A 168 -3.97 3.66 13.10
C VAL A 168 -3.83 4.14 14.54
N LYS A 169 -3.29 3.31 15.46
CA LYS A 169 -3.03 3.70 16.85
C LYS A 169 -1.91 4.73 16.97
N LEU A 170 -0.87 4.62 16.15
CA LEU A 170 0.25 5.55 16.14
C LEU A 170 -0.20 6.95 15.71
N ALA A 171 -1.04 7.04 14.68
CA ALA A 171 -1.55 8.30 14.15
C ALA A 171 -2.43 9.09 15.13
N GLU A 172 -2.92 8.46 16.19
CA GLU A 172 -3.59 9.14 17.31
C GLU A 172 -2.62 9.78 18.30
N LYS A 173 -1.37 9.31 18.33
CA LYS A 173 -0.35 9.70 19.32
C LYS A 173 0.66 10.70 18.80
N ILE A 174 0.86 10.76 17.48
CA ILE A 174 1.88 11.60 16.87
C ILE A 174 1.27 12.54 15.83
N ASN A 175 1.98 13.63 15.55
CA ASN A 175 1.66 14.46 14.40
C ASN A 175 2.06 13.72 13.11
N PHE A 176 1.04 13.18 12.43
CA PHE A 176 1.24 12.37 11.24
C PHE A 176 1.85 13.14 10.06
N GLY A 177 1.70 14.47 10.03
CA GLY A 177 2.36 15.33 9.04
C GLY A 177 3.88 15.31 9.17
N TYR A 178 4.39 15.46 10.40
CA TYR A 178 5.83 15.32 10.67
C TYR A 178 6.33 13.90 10.44
N PHE A 179 5.53 12.90 10.78
CA PHE A 179 5.84 11.50 10.48
C PHE A 179 6.07 11.26 8.97
N CYS A 180 5.13 11.71 8.14
CA CYS A 180 5.25 11.58 6.68
C CYS A 180 6.43 12.38 6.13
N SER A 181 6.61 13.62 6.61
CA SER A 181 7.70 14.50 6.18
C SER A 181 9.07 13.92 6.51
N GLY A 182 9.21 13.27 7.67
CA GLY A 182 10.43 12.57 8.07
C GLY A 182 10.79 11.43 7.12
N PHE A 183 9.83 10.57 6.78
CA PHE A 183 10.05 9.52 5.77
C PHE A 183 10.42 10.08 4.40
N GLY A 184 9.72 11.13 3.96
CA GLY A 184 10.03 11.81 2.70
C GLY A 184 11.46 12.37 2.68
N PHE A 185 11.88 13.02 3.76
CA PHE A 185 13.25 13.55 3.88
C PHE A 185 14.31 12.44 3.86
N ILE A 186 14.09 11.34 4.59
CA ILE A 186 15.00 10.18 4.59
C ILE A 186 15.17 9.61 3.17
N ILE A 187 14.06 9.46 2.43
CA ILE A 187 14.10 8.95 1.05
C ILE A 187 14.86 9.90 0.13
N ILE A 188 14.59 11.21 0.20
CA ILE A 188 15.30 12.21 -0.61
C ILE A 188 16.80 12.17 -0.31
N LEU A 189 17.19 12.12 0.96
CA LEU A 189 18.57 12.05 1.38
C LEU A 189 19.25 10.77 0.87
N PHE A 190 18.56 9.63 0.96
CA PHE A 190 19.03 8.37 0.41
C PHE A 190 19.25 8.44 -1.11
N VAL A 191 18.31 9.02 -1.86
CA VAL A 191 18.43 9.18 -3.32
C VAL A 191 19.62 10.08 -3.69
N ILE A 192 19.81 11.19 -2.99
CA ILE A 192 20.96 12.09 -3.21
C ILE A 192 22.27 11.35 -2.95
N ILE A 193 22.37 10.60 -1.84
CA ILE A 193 23.58 9.84 -1.50
C ILE A 193 23.84 8.75 -2.54
N SER A 194 22.83 7.95 -2.89
CA SER A 194 22.95 6.90 -3.93
C SER A 194 23.44 7.49 -5.27
N SER A 195 22.91 8.65 -5.67
CA SER A 195 23.35 9.34 -6.89
C SER A 195 24.78 9.87 -6.80
N LEU A 196 25.26 10.28 -5.62
CA LEU A 196 26.64 10.78 -5.45
C LEU A 196 27.66 9.64 -5.44
N TYR A 197 27.28 8.46 -4.96
CA TYR A 197 28.18 7.31 -4.79
C TYR A 197 28.01 6.21 -5.85
N ASN A 198 27.11 6.38 -6.83
CA ASN A 198 26.77 5.35 -7.84
C ASN A 198 26.43 3.97 -7.23
N ILE A 199 25.75 3.96 -6.07
CA ILE A 199 25.29 2.74 -5.37
C ILE A 199 23.81 2.52 -5.63
#